data_AF-A0A0L6JRE0-F1
#
_entry.id   AF-A0A0L6JRE0-F1
#
_cell.length_a   1.000
_cell.length_b   1.000
_cell.length_c   1.000
_cell.angle_alpha   90.00
_cell.angle_beta   90.00
_cell.angle_gamma   90.00
#
_symmetry.space_group_name_H-M   'P 1'
#
loop_
_entity.id
_entity.type
_entity.pdbx_description
1 polymer ?
#
loop_
_entity_poly.entity_id
_entity_poly.type
_entity_poly.pdbx_seq_one_letter_code
_entity_poly.pdbx_strand_id
1 'polypeptide(L)'
;MKKIVLLFIMLLVLIAASMTCSAGELLKKTDFNDRFSLPWRLYESNEQNSYSFVRYGSLIVHIDQEGTSKEDIKLSHKDISIVAGNTYNVRFSINADKACKVYARIGDCEEPFLDAWNNGNEPFSISAGQTLNVNQTFIPERSIESAEFAFYLGGDMAGQLPCEIRFISMSLVDSKFIPAPTTDPIPLMNIRVNQLGYFPYAAKKATVKVNMGATAVDWQLKDNKGNIVANGKAYLYGPDHAAREELQIIDFSDYTKPGKDYQLIAGSAVSFPFDIGTDMYSQMKYDALKYFYHARSGINIEIPYCVESEWARAAGHTEDTAAFITGRNYNGPKTIDGKGGWYDAGDHGKYVVHGAWHCGYSKTNMNIQLKKEDMQFSVIGH
;
A
#
# COMPACT_ATOMS: atom_id res chain seq x y z
N MET A 1 -13.31 -66.07 5.03
CA MET A 1 -13.25 -65.37 6.32
C MET A 1 -11.85 -64.80 6.51
N LYS A 2 -11.74 -63.45 6.58
CA LYS A 2 -10.76 -62.67 7.39
C LYS A 2 -9.25 -62.94 7.12
N LYS A 3 -8.40 -62.01 6.65
CA LYS A 3 -8.24 -60.54 6.80
C LYS A 3 -7.31 -60.04 5.66
N ILE A 4 -7.58 -58.96 4.91
CA ILE A 4 -7.38 -57.51 5.23
C ILE A 4 -5.89 -57.26 5.57
N VAL A 5 -5.08 -56.48 4.83
CA VAL A 5 -5.00 -55.00 4.74
C VAL A 5 -4.08 -54.63 3.54
N LEU A 6 -4.25 -53.43 2.99
CA LEU A 6 -3.43 -52.71 1.97
C LEU A 6 -3.88 -52.86 0.50
N LEU A 7 -5.01 -52.24 0.19
CA LEU A 7 -5.09 -51.43 -1.03
C LEU A 7 -5.57 -50.03 -0.62
N PHE A 8 -4.63 -49.09 -0.67
CA PHE A 8 -4.84 -47.68 -0.35
C PHE A 8 -5.87 -47.08 -1.32
N ILE A 9 -6.99 -46.61 -0.76
CA ILE A 9 -7.99 -45.81 -1.45
C ILE A 9 -7.35 -44.46 -1.77
N MET A 10 -7.07 -44.22 -3.04
CA MET A 10 -6.73 -42.90 -3.58
C MET A 10 -8.02 -42.08 -3.68
N LEU A 11 -8.48 -41.54 -2.54
CA LEU A 11 -9.55 -40.56 -2.52
C LEU A 11 -8.92 -39.19 -2.82
N LEU A 12 -8.85 -38.85 -4.10
CA LEU A 12 -8.50 -37.51 -4.55
C LEU A 12 -9.70 -36.59 -4.24
N VAL A 13 -9.76 -36.06 -3.02
CA VAL A 13 -10.66 -34.95 -2.70
C VAL A 13 -10.07 -33.71 -3.37
N LEU A 14 -10.55 -33.41 -4.58
CA LEU A 14 -10.48 -32.05 -5.13
C LEU A 14 -11.28 -31.15 -4.18
N ILE A 15 -10.60 -30.52 -3.23
CA ILE A 15 -11.11 -29.29 -2.64
C ILE A 15 -10.84 -28.22 -3.70
N ALA A 16 -11.83 -28.03 -4.58
CA ALA A 16 -11.94 -26.78 -5.30
C ALA A 16 -12.06 -25.68 -4.24
N ALA A 17 -10.99 -24.93 -4.02
CA ALA A 17 -11.06 -23.65 -3.33
C ALA A 17 -11.99 -22.77 -4.16
N SER A 18 -13.27 -22.79 -3.78
CA SER A 18 -14.25 -21.87 -4.30
C SER A 18 -13.86 -20.53 -3.71
N MET A 19 -13.09 -19.74 -4.47
CA MET A 19 -13.02 -18.31 -4.26
C MET A 19 -14.42 -17.77 -4.50
N THR A 20 -15.23 -17.78 -3.44
CA THR A 20 -16.45 -17.01 -3.41
C THR A 20 -16.01 -15.58 -3.23
N CYS A 21 -15.74 -14.90 -4.35
CA CYS A 21 -15.74 -13.44 -4.38
C CYS A 21 -17.18 -13.04 -4.05
N SER A 22 -17.47 -12.90 -2.76
CA SER A 22 -18.73 -12.33 -2.31
C SER A 22 -18.72 -10.89 -2.77
N ALA A 23 -19.76 -10.46 -3.49
CA ALA A 23 -19.87 -9.10 -3.99
C ALA A 23 -19.77 -8.03 -2.88
N GLY A 24 -19.86 -8.41 -1.59
CA GLY A 24 -19.67 -7.52 -0.45
C GLY A 24 -18.48 -7.81 0.46
N GLU A 25 -17.45 -8.53 0.01
CA GLU A 25 -16.19 -8.67 0.75
C GLU A 25 -15.44 -7.33 0.82
N LEU A 26 -15.11 -6.90 2.05
CA LEU A 26 -14.43 -5.63 2.30
C LEU A 26 -12.92 -5.79 2.44
N LEU A 27 -12.43 -7.00 2.70
CA LEU A 27 -11.00 -7.25 2.79
C LEU A 27 -10.43 -7.46 1.39
N LYS A 28 -9.34 -6.76 1.08
CA LYS A 28 -8.62 -6.90 -0.21
C LYS A 28 -7.88 -8.24 -0.28
N LYS A 29 -7.74 -8.93 0.86
CA LYS A 29 -7.09 -10.25 0.95
C LYS A 29 -7.68 -11.11 2.06
N THR A 30 -8.18 -12.27 1.66
CA THR A 30 -8.89 -13.22 2.54
C THR A 30 -8.19 -14.56 2.72
N ASP A 31 -7.21 -14.88 1.85
CA ASP A 31 -6.33 -16.05 1.93
C ASP A 31 -4.88 -15.69 1.54
N PHE A 32 -3.95 -16.62 1.75
CA PHE A 32 -2.51 -16.41 1.55
C PHE A 32 -1.86 -17.42 0.60
N ASN A 33 -2.63 -17.97 -0.34
CA ASN A 33 -2.14 -18.98 -1.29
C ASN A 33 -1.13 -18.42 -2.31
N ASP A 34 -1.20 -17.12 -2.60
CA ASP A 34 -0.29 -16.39 -3.47
C ASP A 34 1.07 -16.06 -2.85
N ARG A 35 1.28 -16.41 -1.56
CA ARG A 35 2.50 -16.18 -0.76
C ARG A 35 2.78 -14.72 -0.38
N PHE A 36 1.83 -13.81 -0.57
CA PHE A 36 1.92 -12.43 -0.11
C PHE A 36 1.06 -12.23 1.13
N SER A 37 1.44 -11.31 2.02
CA SER A 37 0.63 -10.95 3.21
C SER A 37 -0.16 -9.66 3.00
N LEU A 38 0.37 -8.73 2.19
CA LEU A 38 -0.22 -7.42 1.98
C LEU A 38 -1.66 -7.53 1.44
N PRO A 39 -2.58 -6.67 1.90
CA PRO A 39 -2.34 -5.50 2.75
C PRO A 39 -2.38 -5.76 4.27
N TRP A 40 -2.42 -7.02 4.73
CA TRP A 40 -2.25 -7.31 6.16
C TRP A 40 -0.84 -6.93 6.61
N ARG A 41 -0.75 -6.13 7.68
CA ARG A 41 0.51 -5.64 8.24
C ARG A 41 0.62 -5.99 9.72
N LEU A 42 1.80 -6.46 10.11
CA LEU A 42 2.20 -6.61 11.50
C LEU A 42 2.73 -5.27 12.01
N TYR A 43 2.34 -4.90 13.22
CA TYR A 43 2.80 -3.72 13.96
C TYR A 43 3.27 -4.18 15.32
N GLU A 44 4.38 -3.61 15.77
CA GLU A 44 5.06 -4.04 16.98
C GLU A 44 5.61 -2.83 17.71
N SER A 45 5.53 -2.80 19.03
CA SER A 45 6.19 -1.75 19.81
C SER A 45 7.71 -1.93 19.89
N ASN A 46 8.19 -3.15 19.66
CA ASN A 46 9.61 -3.50 19.55
C ASN A 46 9.80 -4.61 18.52
N GLU A 47 10.77 -4.44 17.61
CA GLU A 47 11.09 -5.39 16.52
C GLU A 47 11.55 -6.78 16.98
N GLN A 48 11.86 -6.94 18.27
CA GLN A 48 12.22 -8.23 18.86
C GLN A 48 11.01 -9.01 19.39
N ASN A 49 9.81 -8.41 19.37
CA ASN A 49 8.62 -9.04 19.91
C ASN A 49 8.13 -10.16 19.00
N SER A 50 8.12 -9.92 17.69
CA SER A 50 7.55 -10.85 16.71
C SER A 50 8.08 -10.58 15.30
N TYR A 51 7.66 -11.44 14.37
CA TYR A 51 7.77 -11.18 12.94
C TYR A 51 6.68 -11.97 12.22
N SER A 52 6.40 -11.62 10.97
CA SER A 52 5.40 -12.35 10.17
C SER A 52 5.94 -12.80 8.82
N PHE A 53 5.41 -13.93 8.35
CA PHE A 53 5.73 -14.49 7.04
C PHE A 53 4.59 -15.36 6.54
N VAL A 54 4.52 -15.57 5.23
CA VAL A 54 3.52 -16.46 4.63
C VAL A 54 4.14 -17.83 4.35
N ARG A 55 3.51 -18.89 4.88
CA ARG A 55 3.93 -20.28 4.61
C ARG A 55 2.74 -21.22 4.63
N TYR A 56 2.71 -22.15 3.67
CA TYR A 56 1.65 -23.15 3.52
C TYR A 56 0.24 -22.55 3.37
N GLY A 57 0.11 -21.45 2.62
CA GLY A 57 -1.18 -20.80 2.37
C GLY A 57 -1.73 -20.03 3.56
N SER A 58 -0.92 -19.75 4.58
CA SER A 58 -1.33 -19.00 5.78
C SER A 58 -0.33 -17.89 6.10
N LEU A 59 -0.83 -16.79 6.65
CA LEU A 59 -0.01 -15.76 7.29
C LEU A 59 0.31 -16.22 8.71
N ILE A 60 1.59 -16.34 9.04
CA ILE A 60 2.06 -16.77 10.34
C ILE A 60 2.66 -15.55 11.04
N VAL A 61 2.25 -15.32 12.27
CA VAL A 61 2.91 -14.40 13.20
C VAL A 61 3.66 -15.25 14.22
N HIS A 62 4.98 -15.12 14.24
CA HIS A 62 5.85 -15.73 15.24
C HIS A 62 6.09 -14.71 16.35
N ILE A 63 5.86 -15.08 17.60
CA ILE A 63 5.99 -14.20 18.76
C ILE A 63 7.09 -14.74 19.66
N ASP A 64 8.17 -13.97 19.79
CA ASP A 64 9.31 -14.25 20.66
C ASP A 64 9.15 -13.61 22.04
N GLN A 65 8.56 -12.41 22.10
CA GLN A 65 8.32 -11.65 23.35
C GLN A 65 6.92 -11.03 23.30
N GLU A 66 6.16 -11.12 24.40
CA GLU A 66 4.77 -10.67 24.45
C GLU A 66 4.61 -9.14 24.57
N GLY A 67 5.63 -8.42 24.99
CA GLY A 67 5.49 -7.01 25.36
C GLY A 67 4.79 -6.82 26.72
N THR A 68 4.19 -5.66 26.94
CA THR A 68 3.48 -5.28 28.18
C THR A 68 1.97 -5.23 28.00
N SER A 69 1.49 -4.84 26.83
CA SER A 69 0.07 -4.64 26.50
C SER A 69 -0.35 -5.46 25.29
N LYS A 70 -1.64 -5.77 25.14
CA LYS A 70 -2.13 -6.57 24.02
C LYS A 70 -1.86 -5.93 22.65
N GLU A 71 -1.84 -4.59 22.61
CA GLU A 71 -1.58 -3.78 21.43
C GLU A 71 -0.10 -3.78 21.00
N ASP A 72 0.82 -4.26 21.83
CA ASP A 72 2.26 -4.30 21.53
C ASP A 72 2.61 -5.19 20.34
N ILE A 73 1.70 -6.11 19.99
CA ILE A 73 1.76 -6.90 18.77
C ILE A 73 0.37 -6.88 18.13
N LYS A 74 0.27 -6.30 16.95
CA LYS A 74 -0.99 -6.15 16.21
C LYS A 74 -0.84 -6.59 14.77
N LEU A 75 -1.71 -7.49 14.32
CA LEU A 75 -1.91 -7.75 12.90
C LEU A 75 -3.16 -7.00 12.43
N SER A 76 -3.06 -6.16 11.39
CA SER A 76 -4.18 -5.31 10.96
C SER A 76 -4.30 -5.17 9.44
N HIS A 77 -5.55 -5.07 8.97
CA HIS A 77 -5.94 -4.66 7.63
C HIS A 77 -6.77 -3.38 7.74
N LYS A 78 -6.30 -2.31 7.09
CA LYS A 78 -6.94 -0.97 7.08
C LYS A 78 -7.75 -0.74 5.81
N ASP A 79 -8.21 0.50 5.59
CA ASP A 79 -9.01 0.95 4.44
C ASP A 79 -10.39 0.27 4.35
N ILE A 80 -11.06 0.12 5.50
CA ILE A 80 -12.40 -0.47 5.57
C ILE A 80 -13.39 0.62 5.93
N SER A 81 -14.44 0.79 5.13
CA SER A 81 -15.56 1.68 5.49
C SER A 81 -16.70 0.87 6.10
N ILE A 82 -17.14 1.29 7.28
CA ILE A 82 -18.25 0.70 8.03
C ILE A 82 -19.42 1.69 8.00
N VAL A 83 -20.64 1.20 7.74
CA VAL A 83 -21.85 2.00 7.60
C VAL A 83 -22.83 1.62 8.70
N ALA A 84 -23.29 2.61 9.47
CA ALA A 84 -24.28 2.41 10.52
C ALA A 84 -25.51 1.67 10.01
N GLY A 85 -26.00 0.68 10.77
CA GLY A 85 -27.22 -0.06 10.42
C GLY A 85 -27.08 -1.10 9.30
N ASN A 86 -25.91 -1.23 8.66
CA ASN A 86 -25.62 -2.36 7.77
C ASN A 86 -25.34 -3.63 8.57
N THR A 87 -25.58 -4.79 7.96
CA THR A 87 -25.27 -6.08 8.61
C THR A 87 -23.99 -6.64 8.03
N TYR A 88 -23.02 -6.83 8.91
CA TYR A 88 -21.70 -7.36 8.58
C TYR A 88 -21.56 -8.79 9.10
N ASN A 89 -20.86 -9.62 8.35
CA ASN A 89 -20.47 -10.96 8.75
C ASN A 89 -18.95 -11.05 8.84
N VAL A 90 -18.42 -11.19 10.06
CA VAL A 90 -17.01 -11.38 10.33
C VAL A 90 -16.70 -12.87 10.42
N ARG A 91 -15.72 -13.32 9.64
CA ARG A 91 -15.27 -14.70 9.63
C ARG A 91 -13.76 -14.76 9.67
N PHE A 92 -13.21 -15.67 10.46
CA PHE A 92 -11.79 -15.98 10.40
C PHE A 92 -11.51 -17.40 10.91
N SER A 93 -10.42 -17.96 10.39
CA SER A 93 -9.91 -19.26 10.77
C SER A 93 -8.47 -19.11 11.20
N ILE A 94 -8.18 -19.44 12.46
CA ILE A 94 -6.86 -19.26 13.08
C ILE A 94 -6.47 -20.56 13.78
N ASN A 95 -5.19 -20.90 13.72
CA ASN A 95 -4.60 -22.01 14.46
C ASN A 95 -3.35 -21.51 15.20
N ALA A 96 -2.99 -22.14 16.32
CA ALA A 96 -1.75 -21.84 17.02
C ALA A 96 -1.02 -23.13 17.42
N ASP A 97 0.30 -23.09 17.45
CA ASP A 97 1.13 -24.22 17.88
C ASP A 97 1.07 -24.44 19.41
N LYS A 98 0.82 -23.37 20.17
CA LYS A 98 0.63 -23.35 21.62
C LYS A 98 -0.70 -22.71 21.99
N ALA A 99 -1.16 -23.00 23.21
CA ALA A 99 -2.36 -22.39 23.73
C ALA A 99 -2.14 -20.89 23.94
N CYS A 100 -3.00 -20.06 23.36
CA CYS A 100 -2.91 -18.61 23.40
C CYS A 100 -4.32 -18.00 23.28
N LYS A 101 -4.39 -16.67 23.23
CA LYS A 101 -5.61 -15.93 22.94
C LYS A 101 -5.36 -14.92 21.82
N VAL A 102 -6.43 -14.44 21.22
CA VAL A 102 -6.40 -13.33 20.26
C VAL A 102 -7.56 -12.41 20.53
N TYR A 103 -7.30 -11.12 20.71
CA TYR A 103 -8.34 -10.10 20.78
C TYR A 103 -8.58 -9.53 19.39
N ALA A 104 -9.72 -9.83 18.79
CA ALA A 104 -10.07 -9.39 17.44
C ALA A 104 -11.08 -8.23 17.52
N ARG A 105 -10.85 -7.18 16.72
CA ARG A 105 -11.75 -6.03 16.63
C ARG A 105 -11.85 -5.43 15.24
N ILE A 106 -12.95 -4.73 15.01
CA ILE A 106 -13.17 -3.84 13.87
C ILE A 106 -13.57 -2.49 14.44
N GLY A 107 -12.83 -1.43 14.13
CA GLY A 107 -13.09 -0.10 14.68
C GLY A 107 -12.17 0.97 14.12
N ASP A 108 -12.18 2.16 14.73
CA ASP A 108 -11.41 3.31 14.24
C ASP A 108 -9.91 2.99 14.16
N CYS A 109 -9.24 3.53 13.13
CA CYS A 109 -7.78 3.49 13.01
C CYS A 109 -7.07 4.50 13.94
N GLU A 110 -7.80 5.51 14.43
CA GLU A 110 -7.29 6.67 15.16
C GLU A 110 -8.18 6.98 16.37
N GLU A 111 -7.77 7.91 17.22
CA GLU A 111 -8.59 8.36 18.34
C GLU A 111 -10.00 8.77 17.88
N PRO A 112 -11.06 8.36 18.59
CA PRO A 112 -11.08 7.76 19.93
C PRO A 112 -10.96 6.22 20.01
N PHE A 113 -10.53 5.54 18.94
CA PHE A 113 -10.37 4.08 18.89
C PHE A 113 -11.63 3.28 19.22
N LEU A 114 -12.82 3.79 18.88
CA LEU A 114 -14.06 3.11 19.22
C LEU A 114 -14.26 1.87 18.33
N ASP A 115 -14.79 0.80 18.93
CA ASP A 115 -15.11 -0.44 18.25
C ASP A 115 -16.49 -0.39 17.57
N ALA A 116 -16.57 -0.90 16.35
CA ALA A 116 -17.83 -1.34 15.75
C ALA A 116 -18.13 -2.81 16.12
N TRP A 117 -17.10 -3.63 16.32
CA TRP A 117 -17.20 -5.01 16.77
C TRP A 117 -15.92 -5.43 17.50
N ASN A 118 -16.04 -6.14 18.62
CA ASN A 118 -14.91 -6.62 19.42
C ASN A 118 -15.23 -7.88 20.25
N ASN A 119 -16.19 -8.70 19.79
CA ASN A 119 -16.66 -9.89 20.51
C ASN A 119 -17.10 -9.61 21.97
N GLY A 120 -17.78 -8.48 22.21
CA GLY A 120 -18.22 -8.12 23.57
C GLY A 120 -17.05 -7.81 24.51
N ASN A 121 -15.94 -7.33 23.97
CA ASN A 121 -14.69 -7.04 24.65
C ASN A 121 -13.97 -8.28 25.23
N GLU A 122 -14.28 -9.48 24.73
CA GLU A 122 -13.66 -10.73 25.16
C GLU A 122 -12.71 -11.30 24.09
N PRO A 123 -11.50 -11.74 24.46
CA PRO A 123 -10.58 -12.38 23.54
C PRO A 123 -11.03 -13.80 23.19
N PHE A 124 -10.67 -14.27 22.00
CA PHE A 124 -10.87 -15.65 21.60
C PHE A 124 -9.72 -16.53 22.09
N SER A 125 -10.03 -17.64 22.76
CA SER A 125 -9.02 -18.62 23.17
C SER A 125 -8.75 -19.63 22.05
N ILE A 126 -7.47 -19.96 21.85
CA ILE A 126 -7.01 -20.94 20.85
C ILE A 126 -6.26 -22.04 21.59
N SER A 127 -6.76 -23.27 21.49
CA SER A 127 -6.07 -24.45 22.01
C SER A 127 -4.93 -24.86 21.06
N ALA A 128 -3.81 -25.31 21.63
CA ALA A 128 -2.66 -25.80 20.87
C ALA A 128 -3.07 -26.85 19.82
N GLY A 129 -2.70 -26.62 18.56
CA GLY A 129 -2.96 -27.51 17.44
C GLY A 129 -4.42 -27.55 16.95
N GLN A 130 -5.35 -26.83 17.58
CA GLN A 130 -6.74 -26.76 17.15
C GLN A 130 -7.01 -25.51 16.31
N THR A 131 -7.85 -25.64 15.29
CA THR A 131 -8.30 -24.51 14.48
C THR A 131 -9.52 -23.87 15.12
N LEU A 132 -9.39 -22.62 15.53
CA LEU A 132 -10.50 -21.74 15.87
C LEU A 132 -11.16 -21.25 14.58
N ASN A 133 -12.48 -21.43 14.48
CA ASN A 133 -13.29 -20.85 13.41
C ASN A 133 -14.32 -19.92 14.01
N VAL A 134 -14.28 -18.64 13.62
CA VAL A 134 -15.24 -17.63 14.04
C VAL A 134 -16.13 -17.27 12.86
N ASN A 135 -17.42 -17.17 13.13
CA ASN A 135 -18.44 -16.69 12.20
C ASN A 135 -19.49 -15.95 13.02
N GLN A 136 -19.41 -14.62 13.05
CA GLN A 136 -20.31 -13.76 13.80
C GLN A 136 -20.90 -12.69 12.90
N THR A 137 -22.06 -12.17 13.28
CA THR A 137 -22.68 -11.02 12.63
C THR A 137 -22.77 -9.85 13.61
N PHE A 138 -22.64 -8.64 13.08
CA PHE A 138 -22.83 -7.42 13.87
C PHE A 138 -23.49 -6.32 13.04
N ILE A 139 -24.11 -5.38 13.74
CA ILE A 139 -24.72 -4.19 13.16
C ILE A 139 -24.11 -2.99 13.90
N PRO A 140 -23.28 -2.17 13.24
CA PRO A 140 -22.65 -1.03 13.88
C PRO A 140 -23.67 0.09 14.11
N GLU A 141 -23.56 0.75 15.26
CA GLU A 141 -24.41 1.88 15.61
C GLU A 141 -23.98 3.19 14.92
N ARG A 142 -22.73 3.25 14.46
CA ARG A 142 -22.13 4.42 13.80
C ARG A 142 -21.37 4.02 12.54
N SER A 143 -21.26 4.95 11.61
CA SER A 143 -20.40 4.80 10.43
C SER A 143 -18.95 5.13 10.79
N ILE A 144 -18.01 4.46 10.14
CA ILE A 144 -16.56 4.66 10.27
C ILE A 144 -16.00 4.75 8.85
N GLU A 145 -15.42 5.89 8.49
CA GLU A 145 -14.85 6.08 7.15
C GLU A 145 -13.55 5.27 6.97
N SER A 146 -12.70 5.27 8.00
CA SER A 146 -11.40 4.58 8.04
C SER A 146 -11.32 3.64 9.24
N ALA A 147 -11.87 2.44 9.07
CA ALA A 147 -11.77 1.36 10.04
C ALA A 147 -10.59 0.43 9.75
N GLU A 148 -10.12 -0.24 10.79
CA GLU A 148 -9.23 -1.39 10.70
C GLU A 148 -9.89 -2.66 11.24
N PHE A 149 -9.61 -3.80 10.59
CA PHE A 149 -9.80 -5.12 11.18
C PHE A 149 -8.47 -5.56 11.76
N ALA A 150 -8.40 -5.63 13.09
CA ALA A 150 -7.18 -5.90 13.83
C ALA A 150 -7.29 -7.13 14.75
N PHE A 151 -6.17 -7.80 14.92
CA PHE A 151 -5.93 -8.85 15.89
C PHE A 151 -4.79 -8.43 16.81
N TYR A 152 -5.06 -8.31 18.11
CA TYR A 152 -4.08 -8.00 19.15
C TYR A 152 -3.57 -9.29 19.77
N LEU A 153 -2.25 -9.41 19.83
CA LEU A 153 -1.53 -10.66 20.09
C LEU A 153 -0.49 -10.52 21.21
N GLY A 154 -0.23 -9.29 21.69
CA GLY A 154 0.73 -9.02 22.76
C GLY A 154 0.18 -9.29 24.16
N GLY A 155 0.99 -8.99 25.18
CA GLY A 155 0.65 -9.14 26.59
C GLY A 155 0.10 -10.53 26.92
N ASP A 156 -1.01 -10.57 27.65
CA ASP A 156 -1.64 -11.82 28.09
C ASP A 156 -2.31 -12.63 26.96
N MET A 157 -2.24 -12.16 25.70
CA MET A 157 -2.72 -12.89 24.53
C MET A 157 -1.74 -13.96 24.07
N ALA A 158 -0.43 -13.70 24.11
CA ALA A 158 0.58 -14.55 23.48
C ALA A 158 0.67 -15.97 24.09
N GLY A 159 0.30 -16.12 25.37
CA GLY A 159 0.38 -17.40 26.06
C GLY A 159 1.83 -17.85 26.27
N GLN A 160 2.13 -19.13 26.04
CA GLN A 160 3.50 -19.64 26.23
C GLN A 160 4.42 -19.32 25.04
N LEU A 161 5.51 -18.60 25.29
CA LEU A 161 6.47 -18.20 24.27
C LEU A 161 7.60 -19.23 23.99
N PRO A 162 8.27 -19.17 22.83
CA PRO A 162 7.80 -18.49 21.62
C PRO A 162 6.56 -19.21 21.06
N CYS A 163 5.62 -18.51 20.42
CA CYS A 163 4.43 -19.12 19.84
C CYS A 163 4.21 -18.67 18.40
N GLU A 164 3.60 -19.54 17.60
CA GLU A 164 3.20 -19.25 16.22
C GLU A 164 1.69 -19.25 16.10
N ILE A 165 1.14 -18.10 15.68
CA ILE A 165 -0.27 -17.95 15.35
C ILE A 165 -0.42 -17.90 13.84
N ARG A 166 -1.15 -18.86 13.31
CA ARG A 166 -1.42 -19.08 11.89
C ARG A 166 -2.81 -18.58 11.52
N PHE A 167 -2.85 -17.50 10.75
CA PHE A 167 -4.04 -16.95 10.12
C PHE A 167 -4.29 -17.65 8.78
N ILE A 168 -5.30 -18.51 8.75
CA ILE A 168 -5.64 -19.35 7.59
C ILE A 168 -6.52 -18.57 6.62
N SER A 169 -7.56 -17.91 7.14
CA SER A 169 -8.45 -17.06 6.35
C SER A 169 -9.10 -15.99 7.22
N MET A 170 -9.40 -14.85 6.61
CA MET A 170 -10.15 -13.74 7.21
C MET A 170 -11.12 -13.18 6.17
N SER A 171 -12.31 -12.79 6.58
CA SER A 171 -13.35 -12.26 5.71
C SER A 171 -14.24 -11.32 6.51
N LEU A 172 -14.63 -10.21 5.89
CA LEU A 172 -15.59 -9.26 6.41
C LEU A 172 -16.55 -8.90 5.29
N VAL A 173 -17.76 -9.44 5.36
CA VAL A 173 -18.76 -9.24 4.30
C VAL A 173 -19.84 -8.28 4.77
N ASP A 174 -20.08 -7.21 4.03
CA ASP A 174 -21.29 -6.39 4.15
C ASP A 174 -22.37 -6.89 3.18
N SER A 175 -23.48 -7.34 3.75
CA SER A 175 -24.67 -7.81 3.02
C SER A 175 -25.29 -6.77 2.08
N LYS A 176 -25.05 -5.48 2.31
CA LYS A 176 -25.58 -4.35 1.53
C LYS A 176 -24.49 -3.61 0.75
N PHE A 177 -23.28 -4.17 0.69
CA PHE A 177 -22.19 -3.53 -0.03
C PHE A 177 -22.57 -3.32 -1.50
N ILE A 178 -22.43 -2.07 -1.94
CA ILE A 178 -22.47 -1.73 -3.35
C ILE A 178 -21.02 -1.43 -3.71
N PRO A 179 -20.35 -2.28 -4.52
CA PRO A 179 -19.01 -1.99 -4.98
C PRO A 179 -19.00 -0.62 -5.64
N ALA A 180 -18.04 0.21 -5.26
CA ALA A 180 -17.71 1.35 -6.11
C ALA A 180 -17.47 0.81 -7.52
N PRO A 181 -18.01 1.45 -8.58
CA PRO A 181 -17.78 1.00 -9.94
C PRO A 181 -16.27 0.88 -10.10
N THR A 182 -15.79 -0.35 -10.29
CA THR A 182 -14.39 -0.58 -10.59
C THR A 182 -14.15 0.14 -11.89
N THR A 183 -13.32 1.19 -11.86
CA THR A 183 -12.77 1.74 -13.10
C THR A 183 -12.14 0.57 -13.82
N ASP A 184 -12.55 0.30 -15.06
CA ASP A 184 -11.93 -0.74 -15.87
C ASP A 184 -10.41 -0.53 -15.78
N PRO A 185 -9.64 -1.55 -15.35
CA PRO A 185 -8.21 -1.40 -15.27
C PRO A 185 -7.75 -0.98 -16.66
N ILE A 186 -7.05 0.16 -16.73
CA ILE A 186 -6.46 0.63 -17.99
C ILE A 186 -5.71 -0.56 -18.59
N PRO A 187 -6.01 -0.98 -19.83
CA PRO A 187 -5.44 -2.18 -20.40
C PRO A 187 -3.91 -2.08 -20.30
N LEU A 188 -3.31 -3.12 -19.73
CA LEU A 188 -1.86 -3.16 -19.52
C LEU A 188 -1.20 -3.16 -20.91
N MET A 189 -0.58 -2.04 -21.28
CA MET A 189 0.07 -1.92 -22.57
C MET A 189 1.37 -2.74 -22.57
N ASN A 190 1.53 -3.58 -23.59
CA ASN A 190 2.74 -4.40 -23.74
C ASN A 190 3.98 -3.54 -24.05
N ILE A 191 3.80 -2.32 -24.57
CA ILE A 191 4.88 -1.36 -24.77
C ILE A 191 4.77 -0.26 -23.71
N ARG A 192 5.85 -0.11 -22.93
CA ARG A 192 5.96 0.83 -21.82
C ARG A 192 6.93 1.94 -22.19
N VAL A 193 6.42 3.17 -22.16
CA VAL A 193 7.11 4.41 -22.51
C VAL A 193 7.05 5.38 -21.33
N ASN A 194 7.89 6.41 -21.35
CA ASN A 194 7.60 7.61 -20.58
C ASN A 194 6.36 8.28 -21.19
N GLN A 195 5.24 8.29 -20.47
CA GLN A 195 3.96 8.77 -20.98
C GLN A 195 3.92 10.29 -21.19
N LEU A 196 4.84 11.06 -20.60
CA LEU A 196 5.01 12.47 -20.96
C LEU A 196 5.87 12.61 -22.21
N GLY A 197 7.03 11.96 -22.23
CA GLY A 197 7.90 12.04 -23.38
C GLY A 197 9.39 11.90 -23.13
N TYR A 198 10.14 12.30 -24.16
CA TYR A 198 11.61 12.21 -24.21
C TYR A 198 12.24 13.48 -24.76
N PHE A 199 13.41 13.86 -24.24
CA PHE A 199 14.16 14.98 -24.80
C PHE A 199 14.80 14.62 -26.15
N PRO A 200 14.79 15.54 -27.14
CA PRO A 200 15.34 15.33 -28.48
C PRO A 200 16.70 14.64 -28.53
N TYR A 201 17.64 15.02 -27.66
CA TYR A 201 19.03 14.53 -27.69
C TYR A 201 19.37 13.63 -26.49
N ALA A 202 18.38 13.19 -25.72
CA ALA A 202 18.57 12.21 -24.65
C ALA A 202 18.37 10.79 -25.17
N ALA A 203 18.82 9.82 -24.37
CA ALA A 203 18.49 8.41 -24.58
C ALA A 203 16.97 8.20 -24.51
N LYS A 204 16.43 7.42 -25.45
CA LYS A 204 15.00 7.12 -25.58
C LYS A 204 14.82 5.63 -25.69
N LYS A 205 14.41 5.03 -24.58
CA LYS A 205 14.23 3.59 -24.45
C LYS A 205 12.80 3.29 -24.01
N ALA A 206 12.21 2.32 -24.66
CA ALA A 206 10.93 1.75 -24.28
C ALA A 206 11.09 0.25 -24.04
N THR A 207 10.28 -0.28 -23.14
CA THR A 207 10.28 -1.70 -22.79
C THR A 207 9.10 -2.37 -23.47
N VAL A 208 9.32 -3.48 -24.16
CA VAL A 208 8.26 -4.30 -24.75
C VAL A 208 8.23 -5.67 -24.10
N LYS A 209 7.05 -6.04 -23.58
CA LYS A 209 6.76 -7.39 -23.11
C LYS A 209 6.60 -8.34 -24.29
N VAL A 210 7.27 -9.48 -24.22
CA VAL A 210 7.19 -10.55 -25.22
C VAL A 210 6.90 -11.90 -24.55
N ASN A 211 6.67 -12.93 -25.36
CA ASN A 211 6.62 -14.30 -24.85
C ASN A 211 8.03 -14.82 -24.59
N MET A 212 8.16 -15.74 -23.64
CA MET A 212 9.44 -16.40 -23.34
C MET A 212 10.03 -17.06 -24.58
N GLY A 213 11.31 -16.81 -24.85
CA GLY A 213 12.02 -17.33 -26.02
C GLY A 213 11.69 -16.62 -27.34
N ALA A 214 10.95 -15.50 -27.31
CA ALA A 214 10.71 -14.70 -28.51
C ALA A 214 12.00 -14.11 -29.08
N THR A 215 12.12 -14.10 -30.40
CA THR A 215 13.19 -13.39 -31.10
C THR A 215 12.95 -11.88 -31.09
N ALA A 216 13.99 -11.12 -31.42
CA ALA A 216 13.96 -9.66 -31.48
C ALA A 216 12.81 -9.12 -32.35
N VAL A 217 11.90 -8.34 -31.76
CA VAL A 217 10.72 -7.80 -32.46
C VAL A 217 11.06 -6.59 -33.32
N ASP A 218 10.42 -6.46 -34.47
CA ASP A 218 10.50 -5.24 -35.27
C ASP A 218 9.57 -4.17 -34.68
N TRP A 219 10.02 -2.92 -34.67
CA TRP A 219 9.28 -1.79 -34.13
C TRP A 219 9.19 -0.62 -35.11
N GLN A 220 8.15 0.19 -34.94
CA GLN A 220 7.90 1.42 -35.68
C GLN A 220 7.56 2.54 -34.72
N LEU A 221 8.12 3.74 -34.95
CA LEU A 221 7.68 4.98 -34.34
C LEU A 221 6.75 5.69 -35.34
N LYS A 222 5.52 5.99 -34.92
CA LYS A 222 4.55 6.75 -35.71
C LYS A 222 4.31 8.12 -35.12
N ASP A 223 4.16 9.11 -36.00
CA ASP A 223 3.69 10.45 -35.63
C ASP A 223 2.17 10.48 -35.42
N ASN A 224 1.64 11.63 -35.00
CA ASN A 224 0.21 11.84 -34.75
C ASN A 224 -0.70 11.72 -36.00
N LYS A 225 -0.12 11.62 -37.20
CA LYS A 225 -0.84 11.36 -38.45
C LYS A 225 -0.77 9.90 -38.87
N GLY A 226 -0.10 9.05 -38.08
CA GLY A 226 0.11 7.64 -38.36
C GLY A 226 1.26 7.36 -39.34
N ASN A 227 2.08 8.36 -39.70
CA ASN A 227 3.23 8.14 -40.57
C ASN A 227 4.35 7.47 -39.79
N ILE A 228 5.00 6.47 -40.38
CA ILE A 228 6.19 5.87 -39.81
C ILE A 228 7.36 6.84 -39.98
N VAL A 229 7.90 7.32 -38.87
CA VAL A 229 8.99 8.32 -38.84
C VAL A 229 10.33 7.73 -38.40
N ALA A 230 10.31 6.58 -37.73
CA ALA A 230 11.48 5.75 -37.47
C ALA A 230 11.05 4.28 -37.36
N ASN A 231 11.98 3.35 -37.56
CA ASN A 231 11.75 1.93 -37.36
C ASN A 231 13.09 1.25 -37.05
N GLY A 232 13.01 0.02 -36.52
CA GLY A 232 14.18 -0.78 -36.24
C GLY A 232 13.80 -2.12 -35.63
N LYS A 233 14.81 -2.79 -35.07
CA LYS A 233 14.64 -4.06 -34.35
C LYS A 233 14.97 -3.85 -32.87
N ALA A 234 14.14 -4.37 -31.99
CA ALA A 234 14.37 -4.34 -30.56
C ALA A 234 15.56 -5.26 -30.24
N TYR A 235 16.29 -4.98 -29.16
CA TYR A 235 17.32 -5.89 -28.70
C TYR A 235 16.83 -6.67 -27.47
N LEU A 236 17.32 -7.90 -27.35
CA LEU A 236 16.95 -8.81 -26.27
C LEU A 236 17.45 -8.26 -24.93
N TYR A 237 16.57 -8.22 -23.93
CA TYR A 237 16.92 -7.95 -22.55
C TYR A 237 16.88 -9.23 -21.72
N GLY A 238 15.78 -9.98 -21.84
CA GLY A 238 15.58 -11.25 -21.14
C GLY A 238 14.52 -11.16 -20.03
N PRO A 239 14.49 -12.14 -19.12
CA PRO A 239 13.51 -12.18 -18.04
C PRO A 239 13.80 -11.11 -16.98
N ASP A 240 12.80 -10.28 -16.69
CA ASP A 240 12.80 -9.37 -15.54
C ASP A 240 12.18 -10.05 -14.33
N HIS A 241 12.99 -10.28 -13.29
CA HIS A 241 12.58 -11.03 -12.11
C HIS A 241 11.51 -10.30 -11.28
N ALA A 242 11.58 -8.97 -11.22
CA ALA A 242 10.63 -8.17 -10.43
C ALA A 242 9.22 -8.16 -11.04
N ALA A 243 9.14 -8.03 -12.36
CA ALA A 243 7.89 -8.05 -13.11
C ALA A 243 7.41 -9.47 -13.44
N ARG A 244 8.31 -10.47 -13.42
CA ARG A 244 8.07 -11.85 -13.91
C ARG A 244 7.66 -11.86 -15.39
N GLU A 245 8.29 -11.00 -16.19
CA GLU A 245 8.01 -10.84 -17.62
C GLU A 245 9.26 -11.06 -18.47
N GLU A 246 9.08 -11.52 -19.70
CA GLU A 246 10.14 -11.54 -20.71
C GLU A 246 10.12 -10.19 -21.46
N LEU A 247 11.27 -9.50 -21.48
CA LEU A 247 11.35 -8.14 -22.01
C LEU A 247 12.37 -8.01 -23.15
N GLN A 248 12.09 -7.06 -24.03
CA GLN A 248 13.04 -6.52 -25.00
C GLN A 248 13.04 -5.00 -24.93
N ILE A 249 14.08 -4.36 -25.44
CA ILE A 249 14.21 -2.90 -25.44
C ILE A 249 14.12 -2.36 -26.86
N ILE A 250 13.24 -1.37 -27.03
CA ILE A 250 13.18 -0.52 -28.21
C ILE A 250 14.02 0.72 -27.90
N ASP A 251 15.12 0.89 -28.62
CA ASP A 251 15.95 2.09 -28.54
C ASP A 251 15.76 2.93 -29.81
N PHE A 252 15.22 4.12 -29.63
CA PHE A 252 14.95 5.09 -30.69
C PHE A 252 15.67 6.42 -30.40
N SER A 253 16.79 6.35 -29.68
CA SER A 253 17.57 7.52 -29.26
C SER A 253 18.00 8.41 -30.43
N ASP A 254 18.25 7.82 -31.61
CA ASP A 254 18.66 8.54 -32.82
C ASP A 254 17.55 9.44 -33.39
N TYR A 255 16.28 9.20 -33.06
CA TYR A 255 15.19 10.06 -33.48
C TYR A 255 15.13 11.30 -32.60
N THR A 256 15.41 12.47 -33.19
CA THR A 256 15.60 13.73 -32.47
C THR A 256 14.56 14.80 -32.82
N LYS A 257 13.67 14.53 -33.78
CA LYS A 257 12.70 15.52 -34.24
C LYS A 257 11.62 15.77 -33.17
N PRO A 258 11.43 17.00 -32.70
CA PRO A 258 10.35 17.31 -31.77
C PRO A 258 8.97 17.13 -32.40
N GLY A 259 7.99 16.76 -31.58
CA GLY A 259 6.61 16.55 -31.97
C GLY A 259 5.78 16.00 -30.82
N LYS A 260 4.47 15.88 -31.05
CA LYS A 260 3.50 15.42 -30.05
C LYS A 260 2.81 14.15 -30.47
N ASP A 261 2.28 13.43 -29.49
CA ASP A 261 1.44 12.24 -29.67
C ASP A 261 2.11 11.15 -30.53
N TYR A 262 3.41 10.93 -30.35
CA TYR A 262 4.10 9.81 -30.96
C TYR A 262 3.67 8.49 -30.33
N GLN A 263 3.67 7.41 -31.13
CA GLN A 263 3.40 6.07 -30.64
C GLN A 263 4.42 5.06 -31.16
N LEU A 264 4.79 4.11 -30.31
CA LEU A 264 5.55 2.93 -30.70
C LEU A 264 4.62 1.77 -31.01
N ILE A 265 4.96 1.01 -32.05
CA ILE A 265 4.26 -0.20 -32.49
C ILE A 265 5.27 -1.33 -32.61
N ALA A 266 4.94 -2.50 -32.05
CA ALA A 266 5.72 -3.73 -32.20
C ALA A 266 4.77 -4.93 -32.29
N GLY A 267 4.68 -5.55 -33.47
CA GLY A 267 3.66 -6.58 -33.75
C GLY A 267 2.24 -6.01 -33.59
N SER A 268 1.43 -6.63 -32.73
CA SER A 268 0.09 -6.14 -32.37
C SER A 268 0.07 -5.15 -31.20
N ALA A 269 1.21 -4.90 -30.56
CA ALA A 269 1.29 -3.99 -29.42
C ALA A 269 1.46 -2.54 -29.88
N VAL A 270 0.79 -1.63 -29.18
CA VAL A 270 0.87 -0.18 -29.37
C VAL A 270 1.15 0.45 -28.01
N SER A 271 1.93 1.54 -27.96
CA SER A 271 2.16 2.31 -26.73
C SER A 271 1.08 3.37 -26.49
N PHE A 272 1.04 3.92 -25.27
CA PHE A 272 0.42 5.22 -25.07
C PHE A 272 1.12 6.30 -25.92
N PRO A 273 0.40 7.37 -26.30
CA PRO A 273 1.02 8.53 -26.94
C PRO A 273 2.02 9.20 -25.98
N PHE A 274 3.08 9.79 -26.54
CA PHE A 274 4.08 10.55 -25.80
C PHE A 274 4.69 11.65 -26.67
N ASP A 275 5.26 12.68 -26.04
CA ASP A 275 5.88 13.79 -26.76
C ASP A 275 7.40 13.59 -26.92
N ILE A 276 7.97 14.24 -27.92
CA ILE A 276 9.42 14.47 -28.01
C ILE A 276 9.62 15.98 -28.02
N GLY A 277 10.20 16.53 -26.97
CA GLY A 277 10.16 17.98 -26.74
C GLY A 277 11.14 18.45 -25.67
N THR A 278 11.17 19.76 -25.44
CA THR A 278 12.09 20.37 -24.45
C THR A 278 11.38 20.92 -23.22
N ASP A 279 10.05 20.84 -23.19
CA ASP A 279 9.19 21.51 -22.23
C ASP A 279 8.44 20.54 -21.28
N MET A 280 8.54 19.23 -21.47
CA MET A 280 7.77 18.21 -20.72
C MET A 280 7.87 18.31 -19.18
N TYR A 281 9.01 18.72 -18.64
CA TYR A 281 9.22 18.89 -17.19
C TYR A 281 9.18 20.34 -16.73
N SER A 282 8.81 21.28 -17.62
CA SER A 282 8.78 22.70 -17.31
C SER A 282 7.78 23.00 -16.20
N GLN A 283 6.61 22.36 -16.25
CA GLN A 283 5.53 22.52 -15.28
C GLN A 283 5.64 21.52 -14.11
N MET A 284 6.02 20.26 -14.38
CA MET A 284 6.09 19.20 -13.37
C MET A 284 6.92 19.59 -12.13
N LYS A 285 8.04 20.31 -12.31
CA LYS A 285 8.86 20.75 -11.17
C LYS A 285 8.10 21.68 -10.22
N TYR A 286 7.22 22.54 -10.75
CA TYR A 286 6.40 23.42 -9.93
C TYR A 286 5.28 22.65 -9.26
N ASP A 287 4.65 21.71 -9.97
CA ASP A 287 3.59 20.87 -9.39
C ASP A 287 4.12 19.96 -8.27
N ALA A 288 5.32 19.38 -8.48
CA ALA A 288 6.00 18.58 -7.46
C ALA A 288 6.35 19.41 -6.22
N LEU A 289 6.77 20.67 -6.38
CA LEU A 289 7.04 21.56 -5.24
C LEU A 289 5.74 22.04 -4.56
N LYS A 290 4.66 22.20 -5.33
CA LYS A 290 3.36 22.62 -4.82
C LYS A 290 2.77 21.60 -3.83
N TYR A 291 3.14 20.32 -3.94
CA TYR A 291 2.80 19.31 -2.93
C TYR A 291 3.12 19.80 -1.50
N PHE A 292 4.29 20.39 -1.27
CA PHE A 292 4.69 20.90 0.05
C PHE A 292 3.87 22.10 0.51
N TYR A 293 3.17 22.81 -0.38
CA TYR A 293 2.20 23.82 0.02
C TYR A 293 0.90 23.14 0.48
N HIS A 294 0.36 22.20 -0.30
CA HIS A 294 -0.85 21.47 0.05
C HIS A 294 -0.71 20.67 1.36
N ALA A 295 0.49 20.14 1.63
CA ALA A 295 0.78 19.38 2.84
C ALA A 295 0.99 20.25 4.10
N ARG A 296 0.93 21.60 4.03
CA ARG A 296 1.20 22.44 5.22
C ARG A 296 0.15 22.28 6.30
N SER A 297 0.61 22.07 7.53
CA SER A 297 -0.22 22.13 8.74
C SER A 297 -0.26 23.57 9.30
N GLY A 298 -1.29 23.90 10.07
CA GLY A 298 -1.41 25.18 10.78
C GLY A 298 -1.70 26.41 9.91
N ILE A 299 -1.97 26.25 8.61
CA ILE A 299 -2.24 27.35 7.67
C ILE A 299 -3.38 27.01 6.70
N ASN A 300 -4.12 28.03 6.29
CA ASN A 300 -5.09 27.92 5.21
C ASN A 300 -4.39 27.55 3.89
N ILE A 301 -5.04 26.68 3.12
CA ILE A 301 -4.68 26.39 1.74
C ILE A 301 -5.67 27.14 0.87
N GLU A 302 -5.17 28.13 0.14
CA GLU A 302 -6.00 29.08 -0.60
C GLU A 302 -5.51 29.34 -2.03
N ILE A 303 -6.42 29.86 -2.85
CA ILE A 303 -6.16 30.42 -4.18
C ILE A 303 -5.40 31.75 -4.01
N PRO A 304 -4.41 32.07 -4.86
CA PRO A 304 -4.06 31.38 -6.10
C PRO A 304 -3.05 30.23 -5.95
N TYR A 305 -2.57 29.96 -4.75
CA TYR A 305 -1.43 29.05 -4.52
C TYR A 305 -1.80 27.57 -4.70
N CYS A 306 -3.02 27.18 -4.31
CA CYS A 306 -3.53 25.81 -4.51
C CYS A 306 -4.03 25.55 -5.95
N VAL A 307 -4.01 26.55 -6.83
CA VAL A 307 -4.44 26.58 -8.24
C VAL A 307 -5.88 26.16 -8.56
N GLU A 308 -6.43 25.16 -7.90
CA GLU A 308 -7.82 24.71 -8.00
C GLU A 308 -8.56 24.97 -6.69
N SER A 309 -9.79 25.46 -6.77
CA SER A 309 -10.59 25.86 -5.61
C SER A 309 -10.98 24.68 -4.73
N GLU A 310 -11.10 23.50 -5.34
CA GLU A 310 -11.43 22.22 -4.76
C GLU A 310 -10.32 21.69 -3.84
N TRP A 311 -9.10 22.20 -3.98
CA TRP A 311 -7.97 21.87 -3.12
C TRP A 311 -7.79 22.88 -1.99
N ALA A 312 -8.62 23.93 -1.93
CA ALA A 312 -8.60 24.89 -0.84
C ALA A 312 -9.17 24.26 0.44
N ARG A 313 -8.56 24.58 1.59
CA ARG A 313 -9.04 24.14 2.90
C ARG A 313 -8.62 25.13 3.99
N ALA A 314 -9.39 25.17 5.07
CA ALA A 314 -8.98 25.88 6.28
C ALA A 314 -7.71 25.27 6.90
N ALA A 315 -7.06 26.04 7.78
CA ALA A 315 -5.95 25.57 8.58
C ALA A 315 -6.35 24.36 9.43
N GLY A 316 -5.67 23.24 9.24
CA GLY A 316 -5.76 22.07 10.12
C GLY A 316 -4.74 22.18 11.26
N HIS A 317 -5.04 21.58 12.41
CA HIS A 317 -4.16 21.55 13.59
C HIS A 317 -3.59 22.95 13.95
N THR A 318 -4.48 23.95 14.04
CA THR A 318 -4.12 25.32 14.46
C THR A 318 -3.67 25.38 15.91
N GLU A 319 -4.09 24.40 16.72
CA GLU A 319 -3.56 24.09 18.04
C GLU A 319 -2.93 22.70 17.98
N ASP A 320 -1.61 22.62 18.13
CA ASP A 320 -0.85 21.39 17.93
C ASP A 320 0.21 21.30 19.02
N THR A 321 -0.15 20.67 20.12
CA THR A 321 0.71 20.54 21.30
C THR A 321 1.04 19.06 21.49
N ALA A 322 2.30 18.69 21.26
CA ALA A 322 2.74 17.33 21.50
C ALA A 322 3.17 17.18 22.97
N ALA A 323 2.61 16.19 23.66
CA ALA A 323 3.04 15.82 25.00
C ALA A 323 4.19 14.81 24.95
N PHE A 324 5.16 14.95 25.85
CA PHE A 324 6.19 13.93 26.01
C PHE A 324 5.63 12.68 26.68
N ILE A 325 5.76 11.54 26.01
CA ILE A 325 5.60 10.22 26.64
C ILE A 325 6.90 9.93 27.40
N THR A 326 6.79 9.65 28.70
CA THR A 326 7.90 9.57 29.65
C THR A 326 9.04 8.64 29.21
N GLY A 327 10.29 9.13 29.18
CA GLY A 327 11.49 8.32 28.96
C GLY A 327 12.81 9.11 28.92
N ARG A 328 13.88 8.51 29.47
CA ARG A 328 15.31 8.93 29.50
C ARG A 328 15.61 10.35 30.02
N ASN A 329 15.73 10.53 31.35
CA ASN A 329 16.40 11.67 32.01
C ASN A 329 16.16 13.06 31.36
N TYR A 330 14.96 13.28 30.82
CA TYR A 330 14.63 14.48 30.06
C TYR A 330 14.20 15.57 31.03
N ASN A 331 14.97 16.66 31.09
CA ASN A 331 14.70 17.82 31.94
C ASN A 331 14.07 18.99 31.17
N GLY A 332 13.50 18.74 29.98
CA GLY A 332 12.86 19.77 29.17
C GLY A 332 11.34 19.92 29.42
N PRO A 333 10.65 20.76 28.63
CA PRO A 333 9.23 21.04 28.83
C PRO A 333 8.36 19.80 28.60
N LYS A 334 7.27 19.66 29.38
CA LYS A 334 6.34 18.52 29.29
C LYS A 334 5.58 18.45 27.95
N THR A 335 5.47 19.58 27.28
CA THR A 335 4.83 19.72 25.99
C THR A 335 5.67 20.60 25.08
N ILE A 336 5.53 20.41 23.78
CA ILE A 336 6.09 21.29 22.75
C ILE A 336 4.97 21.80 21.86
N ASP A 337 5.08 23.06 21.44
CA ASP A 337 4.27 23.60 20.34
C ASP A 337 4.82 23.01 19.03
N GLY A 338 4.02 22.14 18.42
CA GLY A 338 4.32 21.48 17.17
C GLY A 338 3.74 22.19 15.94
N LYS A 339 3.09 23.35 16.08
CA LYS A 339 2.38 24.02 14.97
C LYS A 339 3.24 24.19 13.72
N GLY A 340 2.58 24.07 12.56
CA GLY A 340 3.23 24.19 11.25
C GLY A 340 3.85 22.87 10.77
N GLY A 341 4.85 22.99 9.89
CA GLY A 341 5.45 21.84 9.21
C GLY A 341 4.54 21.27 8.10
N TRP A 342 4.81 20.01 7.74
CA TRP A 342 4.06 19.28 6.73
C TRP A 342 3.47 18.01 7.30
N TYR A 343 2.22 17.71 6.93
CA TYR A 343 1.70 16.36 6.98
C TYR A 343 2.56 15.47 6.10
N ASP A 344 2.97 14.31 6.63
CA ASP A 344 4.02 13.50 6.00
C ASP A 344 3.51 12.70 4.79
N ALA A 345 2.25 12.30 4.81
CA ALA A 345 1.65 11.46 3.78
C ALA A 345 0.14 11.69 3.66
N GLY A 346 -0.65 10.61 3.61
CA GLY A 346 -2.12 10.66 3.58
C GLY A 346 -2.75 10.85 4.97
N ASP A 347 -1.97 10.73 6.04
CA ASP A 347 -2.35 11.02 7.41
C ASP A 347 -1.93 12.44 7.83
N HIS A 348 -2.38 12.88 9.01
CA HIS A 348 -2.02 14.17 9.58
C HIS A 348 -0.79 14.13 10.51
N GLY A 349 -0.07 13.00 10.55
CA GLY A 349 1.17 12.86 11.30
C GLY A 349 2.29 13.73 10.73
N LYS A 350 3.18 14.18 11.62
CA LYS A 350 4.37 14.97 11.29
C LYS A 350 5.60 14.33 11.91
N TYR A 351 6.55 13.91 11.08
CA TYR A 351 7.70 13.13 11.55
C TYR A 351 8.99 13.88 11.25
N VAL A 352 9.77 14.18 12.30
CA VAL A 352 11.04 14.92 12.17
C VAL A 352 12.03 14.16 11.29
N VAL A 353 12.09 12.83 11.40
CA VAL A 353 13.00 12.00 10.60
C VAL A 353 12.69 12.18 9.12
N HIS A 354 11.47 11.88 8.67
CA HIS A 354 11.12 12.04 7.26
C HIS A 354 11.19 13.51 6.81
N GLY A 355 10.67 14.45 7.59
CA GLY A 355 10.72 15.88 7.28
C GLY A 355 12.14 16.41 7.08
N ALA A 356 13.11 15.95 7.88
CA ALA A 356 14.51 16.34 7.75
C ALA A 356 15.15 15.81 6.44
N TRP A 357 14.83 14.58 6.04
CA TRP A 357 15.30 14.02 4.76
C TRP A 357 14.74 14.78 3.57
N HIS A 358 13.43 15.08 3.58
CA HIS A 358 12.80 15.91 2.54
C HIS A 358 13.46 17.30 2.45
N CYS A 359 13.65 17.97 3.60
CA CYS A 359 14.31 19.29 3.65
C CYS A 359 15.76 19.24 3.13
N GLY A 360 16.53 18.24 3.55
CA GLY A 360 17.92 18.07 3.13
C GLY A 360 18.06 17.82 1.63
N TYR A 361 17.21 16.95 1.07
CA TYR A 361 17.20 16.65 -0.35
C TYR A 361 16.79 17.86 -1.19
N SER A 362 15.73 18.56 -0.78
CA SER A 362 15.27 19.79 -1.43
C SER A 362 16.33 20.90 -1.38
N LYS A 363 17.00 21.12 -0.24
CA LYS A 363 18.09 22.13 -0.15
C LYS A 363 19.28 21.81 -1.04
N THR A 364 19.67 20.52 -1.12
CA THR A 364 20.83 20.10 -1.92
C THR A 364 20.56 20.26 -3.42
N ASN A 365 19.35 19.94 -3.88
CA ASN A 365 19.01 19.97 -5.30
C ASN A 365 18.46 21.32 -5.80
N MET A 366 17.79 22.12 -4.95
CA MET A 366 17.28 23.45 -5.33
C MET A 366 18.36 24.55 -5.37
N ASN A 367 19.46 24.39 -4.62
CA ASN A 367 20.60 25.31 -4.67
C ASN A 367 21.31 25.34 -6.04
N ILE A 368 21.01 24.39 -6.94
CA ILE A 368 21.56 24.35 -8.30
C ILE A 368 20.71 25.17 -9.29
N GLN A 369 19.48 25.59 -8.94
CA GLN A 369 18.57 26.21 -9.93
C GLN A 369 17.85 27.51 -9.56
N LEU A 370 17.87 27.98 -8.31
CA LEU A 370 17.14 29.20 -7.94
C LEU A 370 18.06 30.25 -7.30
N LYS A 371 18.08 31.46 -7.90
CA LYS A 371 18.80 32.61 -7.35
C LYS A 371 18.25 32.95 -5.96
N LYS A 372 19.17 33.40 -5.11
CA LYS A 372 19.15 33.51 -3.65
C LYS A 372 18.04 34.38 -3.01
N GLU A 373 17.06 34.88 -3.77
CA GLU A 373 16.17 35.97 -3.34
C GLU A 373 14.73 35.52 -3.01
N ASP A 374 14.28 34.33 -3.43
CA ASP A 374 12.85 33.96 -3.35
C ASP A 374 12.45 32.98 -2.23
N MET A 375 13.36 32.53 -1.36
CA MET A 375 12.98 31.61 -0.27
C MET A 375 13.75 31.87 1.03
N GLN A 376 13.08 32.50 2.01
CA GLN A 376 13.53 32.46 3.40
C GLN A 376 12.99 31.20 4.09
N PHE A 377 13.87 30.21 4.30
CA PHE A 377 13.61 29.10 5.21
C PHE A 377 14.21 29.42 6.58
N SER A 378 13.36 29.75 7.54
CA SER A 378 13.71 29.85 8.95
C SER A 378 13.76 28.45 9.56
N VAL A 379 14.97 27.94 9.81
CA VAL A 379 15.18 26.79 10.70
C VAL A 379 15.54 27.37 12.06
N ILE A 380 14.59 27.40 12.99
CA ILE A 380 14.91 27.69 14.40
C ILE A 380 15.20 26.34 15.04
N GLY A 381 16.50 26.03 15.14
CA GLY A 381 16.99 24.95 15.99
C GLY A 381 17.53 25.56 17.27
N HIS A 382 17.02 25.09 18.40
CA HIS A 382 17.78 24.93 19.64
C HIS A 382 17.28 23.71 20.39
#